data_AF-A0A928Z845-F1
#
_entry.id   AF-A0A928Z845-F1
#
_cell.length_a   1.000
_cell.length_b   1.000
_cell.length_c   1.000
_cell.angle_alpha   90.00
_cell.angle_beta   90.00
_cell.angle_gamma   90.00
#
_symmetry.space_group_name_H-M   'P 1'
#
loop_
_entity.id
_entity.type
_entity.pdbx_description
1 polymer ?
#
loop_
_entity_poly.entity_id
_entity_poly.type
_entity_poly.pdbx_seq_one_letter_code
_entity_poly.pdbx_strand_id
1 'polypeptide(L)'
;MLQSVLEDLRLPVFQGTINELKRLMGLPLIPVKHAKQVEIERRYQQDQLLLRFRVKRGDCGEEGTLQVLRGAALKFYQQQKIADLSREALMTAQQLHKRLYEIRQYSDRHTNTHLSPQQLEVLPAIEQILRLVAKEMDTLQNG
;
A
#
# COMPACT_ATOMS: atom_id res chain seq x y z
N MET A 1 -23.20 -3.51 -10.48
CA MET A 1 -21.90 -4.19 -10.67
C MET A 1 -22.14 -5.40 -11.54
N LEU A 2 -21.33 -5.63 -12.58
CA LEU A 2 -21.40 -6.87 -13.35
C LEU A 2 -20.70 -7.97 -12.53
N GLN A 3 -21.47 -8.82 -11.87
CA GLN A 3 -20.94 -9.95 -11.11
C GLN A 3 -21.03 -11.19 -12.02
N SER A 4 -19.90 -11.62 -12.57
CA SER A 4 -19.83 -12.93 -13.21
C SER A 4 -19.53 -13.95 -12.12
N VAL A 5 -20.56 -14.67 -11.67
CA VAL A 5 -20.37 -15.82 -10.78
C VAL A 5 -20.14 -17.04 -11.66
N LEU A 6 -19.03 -17.73 -11.46
CA LEU A 6 -18.81 -19.03 -12.08
C LEU A 6 -19.39 -20.08 -11.14
N GLU A 7 -20.64 -20.46 -11.37
CA GLU A 7 -21.34 -21.52 -10.62
C GLU A 7 -21.07 -22.89 -11.27
N ASP A 8 -21.12 -23.97 -10.48
CA ASP A 8 -20.98 -25.37 -10.93
C ASP A 8 -19.68 -25.75 -11.69
N LEU A 9 -18.58 -25.04 -11.42
CA LEU A 9 -17.25 -25.46 -11.88
C LEU A 9 -16.82 -26.75 -11.21
N ARG A 10 -16.38 -27.74 -12.01
CA ARG A 10 -15.68 -28.92 -11.49
C ARG A 10 -14.49 -28.46 -10.63
N LEU A 11 -14.35 -29.01 -9.43
CA LEU A 11 -13.34 -28.62 -8.44
C LEU A 11 -11.91 -28.49 -9.01
N PRO A 12 -11.41 -29.38 -9.90
CA PRO A 12 -10.08 -29.22 -10.49
C PRO A 12 -9.93 -27.95 -11.34
N VAL A 13 -10.98 -27.54 -12.06
CA VAL A 13 -10.98 -26.33 -12.90
C VAL A 13 -11.05 -25.08 -12.03
N PHE A 14 -11.86 -25.12 -10.97
CA PHE A 14 -11.92 -24.05 -9.98
C PHE A 14 -10.55 -23.83 -9.33
N GLN A 15 -9.95 -24.89 -8.77
CA GLN A 15 -8.64 -24.80 -8.12
C GLN A 15 -7.55 -24.38 -9.12
N GLY A 16 -7.60 -24.89 -10.36
CA GLY A 16 -6.70 -24.45 -11.43
C GLY A 16 -6.78 -22.96 -11.69
N THR A 17 -8.00 -22.41 -11.76
CA THR A 17 -8.22 -20.97 -11.97
C THR A 17 -7.64 -20.14 -10.82
N ILE A 18 -7.87 -20.54 -9.57
CA ILE A 18 -7.30 -19.87 -8.39
C ILE A 18 -5.76 -19.92 -8.42
N ASN A 19 -5.19 -21.07 -8.79
CA ASN A 19 -3.73 -21.23 -8.88
C ASN A 19 -3.13 -20.31 -9.94
N GLU A 20 -3.75 -20.20 -11.12
CA GLU A 20 -3.25 -19.31 -12.18
C GLU A 20 -3.38 -17.83 -11.80
N LEU A 21 -4.48 -17.44 -11.14
CA LEU A 21 -4.61 -16.08 -10.59
C LEU A 21 -3.55 -15.81 -9.53
N LYS A 22 -3.27 -16.76 -8.65
CA LYS A 22 -2.18 -16.63 -7.67
C LYS A 22 -0.82 -16.45 -8.36
N ARG A 23 -0.50 -17.26 -9.37
CA ARG A 23 0.74 -17.12 -10.14
C ARG A 23 0.85 -15.74 -10.80
N LEU A 24 -0.21 -15.31 -11.49
CA LEU A 24 -0.27 -14.02 -12.17
C LEU A 24 0.00 -12.85 -11.21
N MET A 25 -0.49 -12.97 -9.97
CA MET A 25 -0.40 -11.95 -8.93
C MET A 25 0.79 -12.14 -7.96
N GLY A 26 1.70 -13.09 -8.23
CA GLY A 26 2.87 -13.36 -7.39
C GLY A 26 2.54 -13.92 -5.99
N LEU A 27 1.38 -14.55 -5.81
CA LEU A 27 0.98 -15.20 -4.57
C LEU A 27 1.47 -16.66 -4.53
N PRO A 28 1.81 -17.17 -3.33
CA PRO A 28 2.19 -18.56 -3.19
C PRO A 28 0.97 -19.47 -3.39
N LEU A 29 1.18 -20.63 -4.01
CA LEU A 29 0.11 -21.59 -4.30
C LEU A 29 -0.43 -22.30 -3.06
N ILE A 30 0.30 -22.26 -1.95
CA ILE A 30 -0.20 -22.77 -0.67
C ILE A 30 -1.48 -22.00 -0.27
N PRO A 31 -2.44 -22.67 0.38
CA PRO A 31 -3.63 -22.00 0.89
C PRO A 31 -3.29 -20.85 1.83
N VAL A 32 -3.96 -19.71 1.68
CA VAL A 32 -3.78 -18.56 2.54
C VAL A 32 -4.39 -18.81 3.91
N LYS A 33 -3.65 -18.43 4.97
CA LYS A 33 -4.15 -18.51 6.36
C LYS A 33 -5.10 -17.36 6.70
N HIS A 34 -4.86 -16.18 6.13
CA HIS A 34 -5.66 -14.97 6.30
C HIS A 34 -5.98 -14.37 4.94
N ALA A 35 -7.02 -13.53 4.90
CA ALA A 35 -7.36 -12.81 3.68
C ALA A 35 -6.17 -11.99 3.18
N LYS A 36 -5.82 -12.16 1.90
CA LYS A 36 -4.78 -11.39 1.22
C LYS A 36 -5.40 -10.67 0.03
N GLN A 37 -5.00 -9.42 -0.16
CA GLN A 37 -5.36 -8.64 -1.33
C GLN A 37 -4.08 -8.18 -2.02
N VAL A 38 -4.03 -8.36 -3.33
CA VAL A 38 -2.92 -7.96 -4.19
C VAL A 38 -3.47 -7.24 -5.40
N GLU A 39 -2.74 -6.24 -5.86
CA GLU A 39 -3.09 -5.40 -6.99
C GLU A 39 -1.98 -5.43 -8.01
N ILE A 40 -2.34 -5.45 -9.28
CA ILE A 40 -1.36 -5.37 -10.35
C ILE A 40 -1.91 -4.59 -11.53
N GLU A 41 -1.07 -3.69 -12.04
CA GLU A 41 -1.38 -2.94 -13.25
C GLU A 41 -0.96 -3.73 -14.49
N ARG A 42 -1.81 -3.69 -15.50
CA ARG A 42 -1.62 -4.34 -16.80
C ARG A 42 -2.10 -3.44 -17.92
N ARG A 43 -1.57 -3.67 -19.12
CA ARG A 43 -2.04 -3.04 -20.34
C ARG A 43 -2.71 -4.09 -21.21
N TYR A 44 -3.92 -3.81 -21.68
CA TYR A 44 -4.67 -4.67 -22.60
C TYR A 44 -5.27 -3.82 -23.70
N GLN A 45 -4.96 -4.14 -24.97
CA GLN A 45 -5.45 -3.38 -26.13
C GLN A 45 -5.26 -1.86 -25.98
N GLN A 46 -4.06 -1.47 -25.55
CA GLN A 46 -3.67 -0.08 -25.25
C GLN A 46 -4.29 0.55 -24.00
N ASP A 47 -5.34 -0.03 -23.40
CA ASP A 47 -5.96 0.43 -22.16
C ASP A 47 -5.20 -0.04 -20.92
N GLN A 48 -5.10 0.85 -19.93
CA GLN A 48 -4.65 0.49 -18.59
C GLN A 48 -5.75 -0.22 -17.82
N LEU A 49 -5.36 -1.30 -17.14
CA LEU A 49 -6.21 -2.12 -16.28
C LEU A 49 -5.54 -2.26 -14.92
N LEU A 50 -6.34 -2.22 -13.87
CA LEU A 50 -5.92 -2.68 -12.56
C LEU A 50 -6.69 -3.95 -12.22
N LEU A 51 -5.93 -5.03 -12.00
CA LEU A 51 -6.46 -6.27 -11.47
C LEU A 51 -6.26 -6.27 -9.97
N ARG A 52 -7.36 -6.34 -9.21
CA ARG A 52 -7.32 -6.52 -7.76
C ARG A 52 -7.82 -7.92 -7.45
N PHE A 53 -6.93 -8.74 -6.92
CA PHE A 53 -7.27 -10.10 -6.50
C PHE A 53 -7.27 -10.17 -4.97
N ARG A 54 -8.41 -10.54 -4.40
CA ARG A 54 -8.55 -10.84 -2.98
C ARG A 54 -8.82 -12.32 -2.80
N VAL A 55 -7.98 -13.00 -2.02
CA VAL A 55 -8.15 -14.41 -1.69
C VAL A 55 -8.28 -14.57 -0.18
N LYS A 56 -9.20 -15.41 0.27
CA LYS A 56 -9.41 -15.76 1.67
C LYS A 56 -9.67 -17.26 1.81
N ARG A 57 -9.52 -17.78 3.02
CA ARG A 57 -9.99 -19.13 3.34
C ARG A 57 -11.52 -19.10 3.48
N GLY A 58 -12.19 -19.99 2.77
CA GLY A 58 -13.62 -20.29 2.89
C GLY A 58 -13.85 -21.63 3.59
N ASP A 59 -15.11 -22.03 3.71
CA ASP A 59 -15.50 -23.24 4.44
C ASP A 59 -15.00 -24.53 3.77
N CYS A 60 -14.87 -24.52 2.44
CA CYS A 60 -14.45 -25.67 1.64
C CYS A 60 -13.13 -25.45 0.87
N GLY A 61 -12.30 -24.48 1.27
CA GLY A 61 -11.02 -24.21 0.60
C GLY A 61 -10.67 -22.73 0.56
N GLU A 62 -10.30 -22.24 -0.62
CA GLU A 62 -10.07 -20.81 -0.85
C GLU A 62 -11.17 -20.19 -1.70
N GLU A 63 -11.58 -18.99 -1.30
CA GLU A 63 -12.47 -18.14 -2.06
C GLU A 63 -11.66 -16.96 -2.60
N GLY A 64 -11.80 -16.69 -3.90
CA GLY A 64 -11.12 -15.61 -4.59
C GLY A 64 -12.12 -14.64 -5.21
N THR A 65 -11.83 -13.35 -5.13
CA THR A 65 -12.54 -12.30 -5.87
C THR A 65 -11.53 -11.54 -6.71
N LEU A 66 -11.71 -11.58 -8.03
CA LEU A 66 -10.95 -10.76 -8.98
C LEU A 66 -11.82 -9.58 -9.42
N GLN A 67 -11.36 -8.37 -9.15
CA GLN A 67 -11.94 -7.13 -9.65
C GLN A 67 -11.06 -6.61 -10.80
N VAL A 68 -11.69 -6.24 -11.91
CA VAL A 68 -11.03 -5.63 -13.07
C VAL A 68 -11.49 -4.18 -13.16
N LEU A 69 -10.61 -3.24 -12.85
CA LEU A 69 -10.89 -1.80 -12.95
C LEU A 69 -10.32 -1.29 -14.27
N ARG A 70 -11.15 -0.57 -15.03
CA ARG A 70 -10.80 0.03 -16.33
C ARG A 70 -11.53 1.34 -16.55
N GLY A 71 -11.02 2.17 -17.46
CA GLY A 71 -11.65 3.44 -17.85
C GLY A 71 -11.93 4.36 -16.65
N ALA A 72 -13.18 4.82 -16.52
CA ALA A 72 -13.58 5.73 -15.44
C ALA A 72 -13.39 5.14 -14.03
N ALA A 73 -13.65 3.83 -13.85
CA ALA A 73 -13.49 3.19 -12.55
C ALA A 73 -12.01 3.13 -12.11
N LEU A 74 -11.09 2.94 -13.06
CA LEU A 74 -9.66 2.98 -12.78
C LEU A 74 -9.21 4.39 -12.40
N LYS A 75 -9.65 5.42 -13.14
CA LYS A 75 -9.33 6.82 -12.85
C LYS A 75 -9.82 7.23 -11.46
N PHE A 76 -11.06 6.89 -11.13
CA PHE A 76 -11.64 7.17 -9.80
C PHE A 76 -10.83 6.49 -8.69
N TYR A 77 -10.47 5.22 -8.88
CA TYR A 77 -9.63 4.51 -7.91
C TYR A 77 -8.26 5.19 -7.71
N GLN A 78 -7.60 5.58 -8.80
CA GLN A 78 -6.31 6.27 -8.74
C GLN A 78 -6.42 7.62 -8.03
N GLN A 79 -7.46 8.40 -8.33
CA GLN A 79 -7.71 9.69 -7.66
C GLN A 79 -7.94 9.51 -6.15
N GLN A 80 -8.75 8.52 -5.75
CA GLN A 80 -8.96 8.22 -4.34
C GLN A 80 -7.66 7.79 -3.66
N LYS A 81 -6.87 6.92 -4.32
CA LYS A 81 -5.59 6.44 -3.79
C LYS A 81 -4.59 7.59 -3.56
N ILE A 82 -4.52 8.55 -4.48
CA ILE A 82 -3.69 9.75 -4.32
C ILE A 82 -4.19 10.57 -3.13
N ALA A 83 -5.49 10.82 -3.04
CA ALA A 83 -6.08 11.60 -1.94
C ALA A 83 -5.79 10.97 -0.56
N ASP A 84 -5.89 9.65 -0.47
CA ASP A 84 -5.61 8.90 0.76
C ASP A 84 -4.12 8.99 1.14
N LEU A 85 -3.21 8.75 0.17
CA LEU A 85 -1.77 8.86 0.39
C LEU A 85 -1.34 10.28 0.77
N SER A 86 -1.92 11.31 0.14
CA SER A 86 -1.64 12.71 0.48
C SER A 86 -2.05 13.03 1.91
N ARG A 87 -3.21 12.52 2.36
CA ARG A 87 -3.68 12.72 3.73
C ARG A 87 -2.78 12.00 4.73
N GLU A 88 -2.39 10.76 4.44
CA GLU A 88 -1.50 9.99 5.29
C GLU A 88 -0.13 10.66 5.41
N ALA A 89 0.47 11.09 4.30
CA ALA A 89 1.75 11.79 4.30
C ALA A 89 1.71 13.08 5.16
N LEU A 90 0.64 13.87 5.05
CA LEU A 90 0.46 15.07 5.88
C LEU A 90 0.36 14.72 7.37
N MET A 91 -0.43 13.70 7.72
CA MET A 91 -0.55 13.24 9.11
C MET A 91 0.79 12.77 9.68
N THR A 92 1.56 12.02 8.90
CA THR A 92 2.90 11.55 9.29
C THR A 92 3.87 12.72 9.47
N ALA A 93 3.85 13.72 8.59
CA ALA A 93 4.68 14.92 8.73
C ALA A 93 4.32 15.73 9.99
N GLN A 94 3.03 15.89 10.29
CA GLN A 94 2.57 16.54 11.52
C GLN A 94 3.01 15.76 12.77
N GLN A 95 2.93 14.43 12.73
CA GLN A 95 3.41 13.58 13.82
C GLN A 95 4.93 13.71 14.01
N LEU A 96 5.72 13.72 12.94
CA LEU A 96 7.17 13.93 13.01
C LEU A 96 7.50 15.29 13.63
N HIS A 97 6.85 16.36 13.18
CA HIS A 97 7.04 17.71 13.73
C HIS A 97 6.74 17.75 15.23
N LYS A 98 5.60 17.17 15.65
CA LYS A 98 5.22 17.09 17.06
C LYS A 98 6.29 16.35 17.90
N ARG A 99 6.82 15.24 17.41
CA ARG A 99 7.87 14.48 18.12
C ARG A 99 9.18 15.25 18.25
N LEU A 100 9.61 15.93 17.19
CA LEU A 100 10.81 16.79 17.24
C LEU A 100 10.62 17.97 18.20
N TYR A 101 9.43 18.57 18.21
CA TYR A 101 9.09 19.62 19.16
C TYR A 101 9.11 19.13 20.61
N GLU A 102 8.57 17.94 20.88
CA GLU A 102 8.64 17.29 22.20
C GLU A 102 10.09 17.07 22.63
N ILE A 103 10.95 16.50 21.76
CA ILE A 103 12.38 16.29 22.04
C ILE A 103 13.04 17.62 22.42
N ARG A 104 12.84 18.67 21.63
CA ARG A 104 13.39 20.01 21.92
C ARG A 104 12.90 20.52 23.27
N GLN A 105 11.61 20.45 23.55
CA GLN A 105 11.06 20.89 24.84
C GLN A 105 11.63 20.10 26.03
N TYR A 106 11.88 18.80 25.88
CA TYR A 106 12.50 17.99 26.91
C TYR A 106 13.95 18.42 27.17
N SER A 107 14.73 18.66 26.11
CA SER A 107 16.10 19.17 26.21
C SER A 107 16.17 20.56 26.85
N ASP A 108 15.27 21.47 26.47
CA ASP A 108 15.25 22.85 27.00
C ASP A 108 14.86 22.90 28.49
N ARG A 109 13.98 22.01 28.95
CA ARG A 109 13.52 21.95 30.36
C ARG A 109 14.49 21.26 31.30
N HIS A 110 15.34 20.37 30.80
CA HIS A 110 16.28 19.62 31.62
C HIS A 110 17.70 20.03 31.25
N THR A 111 18.14 21.17 31.77
CA THR A 111 19.48 21.75 31.56
C THR A 111 20.65 20.80 31.93
N ASN A 112 20.37 19.73 32.69
CA ASN A 112 21.33 18.67 33.05
C ASN A 112 21.12 17.34 32.29
N THR A 113 20.16 17.24 31.39
CA THR A 113 19.94 16.06 30.54
C THR A 113 20.39 16.40 29.13
N HIS A 114 21.70 16.45 28.95
CA HIS A 114 22.28 16.51 27.61
C HIS A 114 21.82 15.25 26.87
N LEU A 115 21.23 15.42 25.67
CA LEU A 115 20.92 14.28 24.80
C LEU A 115 22.20 13.45 24.67
N SER A 116 22.11 12.15 24.90
CA SER A 116 23.28 11.29 24.78
C SER A 116 23.76 11.33 23.32
N PRO A 117 25.06 11.10 23.06
CA PRO A 117 25.59 11.08 21.70
C PRO A 117 24.77 10.15 20.77
N GLN A 118 24.32 9.01 21.29
CA GLN A 118 23.44 8.05 20.59
C GLN A 118 22.06 8.62 20.23
N GLN A 119 21.50 9.52 21.05
CA GLN A 119 20.22 10.19 20.74
C GLN A 119 20.39 11.30 19.69
N LEU A 120 21.56 11.95 19.66
CA LEU A 120 21.91 12.97 18.68
C LEU A 120 22.25 12.38 17.30
N GLU A 121 22.78 11.16 17.26
CA GLU A 121 23.08 10.41 16.03
C GLU A 121 21.86 10.13 15.14
N VAL A 122 20.65 10.20 15.70
CA VAL A 122 19.40 10.01 14.95
C VAL A 122 19.02 11.28 14.16
N LEU A 123 19.47 12.47 14.59
CA LEU A 123 19.10 13.74 13.94
C LEU A 123 19.64 13.87 12.50
N PRO A 124 20.90 13.51 12.20
CA PRO A 124 21.39 13.47 10.82
C PRO A 124 20.58 12.53 9.92
N ALA A 125 20.14 11.38 10.46
CA ALA A 125 19.31 10.45 9.70
C ALA A 125 17.92 11.04 9.38
N ILE A 126 17.30 11.72 10.35
CA ILE A 126 16.03 12.45 10.14
C ILE A 126 16.22 13.56 9.10
N GLU A 127 17.31 14.32 9.18
CA GLU A 127 17.61 15.37 8.21
C GLU A 127 17.79 14.81 6.79
N GLN A 128 18.49 13.69 6.64
CA GLN A 128 18.64 13.00 5.37
C GLN A 128 17.28 12.59 4.79
N ILE A 129 16.38 12.04 5.61
CA ILE A 129 15.02 11.69 5.20
C ILE A 129 14.25 12.94 4.76
N LEU A 130 14.33 14.03 5.52
CA LEU A 130 13.65 15.30 5.16
C LEU A 130 14.15 15.86 3.83
N ARG A 131 15.44 15.74 3.52
CA ARG A 131 15.99 16.14 2.21
C ARG A 131 15.48 15.26 1.08
N LEU A 132 15.36 13.95 1.30
CA LEU A 132 14.78 13.02 0.33
C LEU A 132 13.30 13.35 0.07
N VAL A 133 12.52 13.59 1.12
CA VAL A 133 11.11 14.00 1.01
C VAL A 133 10.97 15.32 0.26
N ALA A 134 11.81 16.32 0.54
CA ALA A 134 11.80 17.58 -0.21
C ALA A 134 12.07 17.38 -1.71
N LYS A 135 13.04 16.52 -2.05
CA LYS A 135 13.32 16.17 -3.44
C LYS A 135 12.14 15.47 -4.11
N GLU A 136 11.47 14.55 -3.42
CA GLU A 136 10.26 13.88 -3.93
C GLU A 136 9.12 14.88 -4.16
N MET A 137 8.93 15.86 -3.27
CA MET A 137 7.95 16.93 -3.44
C MET A 137 8.24 17.78 -4.69
N ASP A 138 9.50 18.15 -4.92
CA ASP A 138 9.89 18.92 -6.11
C ASP A 138 9.59 18.15 -7.40
N THR A 139 9.77 16.83 -7.41
CA THR A 139 9.43 16.00 -8.58
C THR A 139 7.93 15.93 -8.83
N LEU A 140 7.10 15.99 -7.78
CA LEU A 140 5.64 15.98 -7.90
C LEU A 140 5.07 17.33 -8.36
N GLN A 141 5.77 18.45 -8.10
CA GLN A 141 5.34 19.79 -8.52
C GLN A 141 5.74 20.12 -9.97
N ASN A 142 6.80 19.49 -10.47
CA ASN A 142 7.39 19.78 -11.79
C ASN A 142 7.17 18.66 -12.83
N GLY A 143 6.45 17.60 -12.48
CA GLY A 143 6.09 16.47 -13.37
C GLY A 143 4.63 16.54 -13.81
#